data_AF-A0A143Y6D0-F1
#
_entry.id   AF-A0A143Y6D0-F1
#
_cell.length_a   1.000
_cell.length_b   1.000
_cell.length_c   1.000
_cell.angle_alpha   90.00
_cell.angle_beta   90.00
_cell.angle_gamma   90.00
#
_symmetry.space_group_name_H-M   'P 1'
#
loop_
_entity.id
_entity.type
_entity.pdbx_description
1 polymer ?
#
loop_
_entity_poly.entity_id
_entity_poly.type
_entity_poly.pdbx_seq_one_letter_code
_entity_poly.pdbx_strand_id
1 'polypeptide(L)' 'MKPGQYEAYIQWRASMVDFAEDLDDDEAAHNIIWGANDPDAREDFNLLLAFKSLDQVSFNEMKLMEIQYDSEFI' A
#
# COMPACT_ATOMS: atom_id res chain seq x y z
N MET A 1 15.15 -4.26 1.34
CA MET A 1 13.85 -4.91 1.07
C MET A 1 14.08 -6.39 0.84
N LYS A 2 13.25 -7.24 1.44
CA LYS A 2 13.31 -8.69 1.23
C LYS A 2 12.58 -9.04 -0.09
N PRO A 3 12.91 -10.19 -0.72
CA PRO A 3 12.25 -10.61 -1.95
C PRO A 3 10.72 -10.69 -1.77
N GLY A 4 9.95 -10.18 -2.74
CA GLY A 4 8.48 -10.28 -2.77
C GLY A 4 7.69 -9.21 -2.02
N GLN A 5 8.31 -8.43 -1.11
CA GLN A 5 7.60 -7.36 -0.39
C GLN A 5 7.18 -6.21 -1.31
N TYR A 6 8.05 -5.82 -2.25
CA TYR A 6 7.73 -4.76 -3.20
C TYR A 6 6.68 -5.18 -4.23
N GLU A 7 6.71 -6.43 -4.71
CA GLU A 7 5.66 -6.99 -5.56
C GLU A 7 4.30 -7.03 -4.84
N ALA A 8 4.31 -7.40 -3.55
CA ALA A 8 3.11 -7.33 -2.72
C ALA A 8 2.64 -5.88 -2.51
N TYR A 9 3.57 -4.92 -2.40
CA TYR A 9 3.25 -3.49 -2.29
C TYR A 9 2.55 -2.97 -3.54
N ILE A 10 3.04 -3.34 -4.74
CA ILE A 10 2.39 -2.98 -6.02
C ILE A 10 0.96 -3.54 -6.07
N GLN A 11 0.76 -4.82 -5.70
CA GLN A 11 -0.56 -5.44 -5.68
C GLN A 11 -1.51 -4.78 -4.68
N TRP A 12 -1.00 -4.45 -3.50
CA TRP A 12 -1.73 -3.74 -2.47
C TRP A 12 -2.17 -2.35 -2.95
N ARG A 13 -1.25 -1.56 -3.52
CA ARG A 13 -1.56 -0.24 -4.08
C ARG A 13 -2.62 -0.31 -5.18
N ALA A 14 -2.53 -1.28 -6.08
CA ALA A 14 -3.55 -1.50 -7.11
C ALA A 14 -4.94 -1.77 -6.49
N SER A 15 -5.02 -2.65 -5.47
CA SER A 15 -6.29 -2.94 -4.81
C SER A 15 -6.91 -1.74 -4.07
N MET A 16 -6.08 -0.84 -3.55
CA MET A 16 -6.55 0.39 -2.89
C MET A 16 -7.08 1.42 -3.89
N VAL A 17 -6.50 1.47 -5.10
CA VAL A 17 -7.00 2.31 -6.21
C VAL A 17 -8.35 1.77 -6.70
N ASP A 18 -8.45 0.47 -6.99
CA ASP A 18 -9.70 -0.16 -7.43
C ASP A 18 -10.83 0.06 -6.39
N PHE A 19 -10.50 -0.05 -5.10
CA PHE A 19 -11.47 0.20 -4.02
C PHE A 19 -11.90 1.67 -3.94
N ALA A 20 -10.99 2.61 -4.22
CA ALA A 20 -11.33 4.04 -4.27
C ALA A 20 -12.20 4.39 -5.49
N GLU A 21 -11.98 3.71 -6.63
CA GLU A 21 -12.81 3.85 -7.84
C GLU A 21 -14.21 3.21 -7.67
N ASP A 22 -14.35 2.15 -6.86
CA ASP A 22 -15.67 1.58 -6.53
C ASP A 22 -16.46 2.43 -5.52
N LEU A 23 -15.80 3.35 -4.81
CA LEU A 23 -16.39 4.25 -3.81
C LEU A 23 -16.81 5.62 -4.37
N ASP A 24 -16.79 5.80 -5.70
CA ASP A 24 -16.97 7.05 -6.48
C ASP A 24 -18.33 7.79 -6.31
N ASP A 25 -19.12 7.48 -5.28
CA ASP A 25 -20.30 8.27 -4.89
C ASP A 25 -19.99 9.31 -3.78
N ASP A 26 -18.83 9.24 -3.12
CA ASP A 26 -18.44 10.18 -2.05
C ASP A 26 -17.06 10.82 -2.33
N GLU A 27 -17.05 12.14 -2.55
CA GLU A 27 -15.89 13.01 -2.81
C GLU A 27 -14.79 12.92 -1.72
N ALA A 28 -15.11 12.31 -0.57
CA ALA A 28 -14.19 12.01 0.52
C ALA A 28 -13.24 10.83 0.23
N ALA A 29 -13.61 9.88 -0.63
CA ALA A 29 -12.80 8.69 -0.94
C ALA A 29 -11.50 9.04 -1.69
N HIS A 30 -11.51 10.08 -2.52
CA HIS A 30 -10.34 10.58 -3.24
C HIS A 30 -9.23 11.14 -2.35
N ASN A 31 -9.53 11.47 -1.09
CA ASN A 31 -8.54 12.01 -0.14
C ASN A 31 -8.00 10.97 0.85
N ILE A 32 -8.33 9.68 0.70
CA ILE A 32 -7.75 8.65 1.56
C ILE A 32 -6.29 8.43 1.14
N ILE A 33 -5.37 8.99 1.93
CA ILE A 33 -3.93 8.85 1.71
C ILE A 33 -3.50 7.48 2.25
N TRP A 34 -3.70 6.43 1.44
CA TRP A 34 -3.19 5.08 1.70
C TRP A 34 -1.66 5.03 1.52
N GLY A 35 -0.91 5.57 2.48
CA GLY A 35 0.54 5.68 2.43
C GLY A 35 1.21 5.26 3.73
N ALA A 36 2.54 5.21 3.74
CA ALA A 36 3.30 4.80 4.93
C ALA A 36 3.02 5.66 6.17
N ASN A 37 2.61 6.92 5.97
CA ASN A 37 2.24 7.87 7.02
C ASN A 37 0.94 7.49 7.75
N ASP A 38 0.09 6.68 7.14
CA ASP A 38 -1.13 6.15 7.75
C ASP A 38 -0.81 4.82 8.47
N PRO A 39 -0.97 4.74 9.80
CA PRO A 39 -0.80 3.51 10.56
C PRO A 39 -1.72 2.38 10.09
N ASP A 40 -2.95 2.68 9.70
CA ASP A 40 -3.96 1.69 9.31
C ASP A 40 -3.62 1.11 7.94
N ALA A 41 -3.18 1.96 7.01
CA ALA A 41 -2.67 1.51 5.71
C ALA A 41 -1.45 0.59 5.84
N ARG A 42 -0.56 0.88 6.80
CA ARG A 42 0.59 0.00 7.09
C ARG A 42 0.17 -1.31 7.74
N GLU A 43 -0.83 -1.29 8.62
CA GLU A 43 -1.37 -2.51 9.22
C GLU A 43 -2.02 -3.40 8.16
N ASP A 44 -2.85 -2.83 7.30
CA ASP A 44 -3.49 -3.53 6.19
C ASP A 44 -2.47 -4.17 5.24
N PHE A 45 -1.43 -3.41 4.85
CA PHE A 45 -0.34 -3.97 4.06
C PHE A 45 0.37 -5.12 4.79
N ASN A 46 0.62 -5.00 6.09
CA ASN A 46 1.23 -6.06 6.89
C ASN A 46 0.33 -7.31 7.02
N LEU A 47 -0.99 -7.16 6.99
CA LEU A 47 -1.92 -8.30 6.91
C LEU A 47 -1.80 -9.03 5.57
N LEU A 48 -1.68 -8.30 4.46
CA LEU A 48 -1.41 -8.89 3.15
C LEU A 48 -0.07 -9.64 3.12
N LEU A 49 0.97 -9.06 3.69
CA LEU A 49 2.29 -9.71 3.78
C LEU A 49 2.19 -11.00 4.60
N ALA A 50 1.49 -10.99 5.73
CA ALA A 50 1.26 -12.18 6.54
C ALA A 50 0.51 -13.28 5.75
N PHE A 51 -0.52 -12.92 4.98
CA PHE A 51 -1.23 -13.86 4.11
C PHE A 51 -0.30 -14.49 3.06
N LYS A 52 0.67 -13.74 2.56
CA LYS A 52 1.70 -14.21 1.61
C LYS A 52 2.89 -14.89 2.26
N SER A 53 2.87 -15.12 3.59
CA SER A 53 4.01 -15.64 4.37
C SER A 53 5.28 -14.78 4.24
N LEU A 54 5.11 -13.48 4.06
CA LEU A 54 6.17 -12.49 4.00
C LEU A 54 6.32 -11.79 5.36
N ASP A 55 7.53 -11.32 5.63
CA ASP A 55 7.81 -10.55 6.84
C ASP A 55 7.10 -9.19 6.81
N GLN A 56 6.62 -8.76 7.97
CA GLN A 56 6.09 -7.42 8.17
C GLN A 56 7.15 -6.35 7.89
N VAL A 57 6.66 -5.15 7.58
CA VAL A 57 7.48 -3.99 7.27
C VAL A 57 7.29 -2.89 8.31
N SER A 58 8.38 -2.21 8.59
CA SER A 58 8.38 -0.96 9.35
C SER A 58 7.86 0.21 8.50
N PHE A 59 7.59 1.33 9.18
CA PHE A 59 7.29 2.61 8.52
C PHE A 59 8.32 2.98 7.44
N ASN A 60 9.62 2.90 7.78
CA ASN A 60 10.68 3.29 6.86
C ASN A 60 10.74 2.37 5.63
N GLU A 61 10.51 1.08 5.81
CA GLU A 61 10.50 0.11 4.70
C GLU A 61 9.32 0.35 3.77
N MET A 62 8.12 0.59 4.32
CA MET A 62 6.95 0.94 3.51
C MET A 62 7.14 2.28 2.80
N LYS A 63 7.78 3.27 3.44
CA LYS A 63 8.06 4.57 2.82
C LYS A 63 9.04 4.45 1.64
N LEU A 64 10.04 3.55 1.73
CA LEU A 64 10.94 3.28 0.62
C LEU A 64 10.20 2.63 -0.56
N MET A 65 9.26 1.73 -0.29
CA MET A 65 8.41 1.13 -1.33
C MET A 65 7.51 2.17 -1.99
N GLU A 66 6.92 3.08 -1.21
CA GLU A 66 6.12 4.20 -1.72
C GLU A 66 6.92 5.09 -2.67
N ILE A 67 8.13 5.50 -2.27
CA ILE A 67 9.01 6.33 -3.11
C ILE A 67 9.38 5.59 -4.41
N GLN A 68 9.65 4.28 -4.33
CA GLN A 68 9.97 3.50 -5.51
C GLN A 68 8.76 3.37 -6.44
N TYR A 69 7.58 3.08 -5.91
CA TYR A 69 6.34 2.98 -6.66
C TYR A 69 6.02 4.30 -7.37
N ASP A 70 6.10 5.42 -6.66
CA ASP A 70 5.84 6.74 -7.24
C ASP A 70 6.83 7.05 -8.37
N SER A 71 8.10 6.63 -8.27
CA SER A 71 9.07 6.79 -9.36
C SER A 71 8.80 5.90 -10.59
N GLU A 72 8.05 4.81 -10.45
CA GLU A 72 7.78 3.83 -11.51
C GLU A 72 6.41 4.06 -12.17
N PHE A 73 5.43 4.59 -11.44
CA PHE A 73 4.02 4.65 -11.85
C PHE A 73 3.38 6.06 -11.80
N ILE A 74 4.05 7.09 -11.26
CA ILE A 74 3.58 8.50 -11.22
C ILE A 74 4.50 9.38 -12.07
#